data_AF-A0A968US40-F1
#
_entry.id   AF-A0A968US40-F1
#
_cell.length_a   1.000
_cell.length_b   1.000
_cell.length_c   1.000
_cell.angle_alpha   90.00
_cell.angle_beta   90.00
_cell.angle_gamma   90.00
#
_symmetry.space_group_name_H-M   'P 1'
#
loop_
_entity.id
_entity.type
_entity.pdbx_description
1 polymer ?
#
loop_
_entity_poly.entity_id
_entity_poly.type
_entity_poly.pdbx_seq_one_letter_code
_entity_poly.pdbx_strand_id
1 'polypeptide(L)'
;MLDANLLFDAAFYLNQNPGVAAAVEQGVFSSGFDHFLKFGKCEGRNPSPFFDSNFYAAQNPGVAEALATGFSVVDLTTLLNLVL
;
A
#
# COMPACT_ATOMS: atom_id res chain seq x y z
N MET A 1 6.02 -18.35 -1.47
CA MET A 1 4.80 -17.54 -1.40
C MET A 1 5.00 -16.54 -0.27
N LEU A 2 5.18 -15.25 -0.58
CA LEU A 2 5.21 -14.20 0.44
C LEU A 2 3.77 -13.93 0.85
N ASP A 3 3.41 -14.24 2.10
CA ASP A 3 2.05 -14.01 2.59
C ASP A 3 1.76 -12.51 2.62
N ALA A 4 0.61 -12.10 2.08
CA ALA A 4 0.16 -10.70 2.10
C ALA A 4 0.04 -10.14 3.53
N ASN A 5 -0.14 -11.02 4.53
CA ASN A 5 -0.12 -10.68 5.95
C ASN A 5 1.25 -10.21 6.46
N LEU A 6 2.35 -10.51 5.76
CA LEU A 6 3.70 -10.03 6.09
C LEU A 6 3.99 -8.65 5.49
N LEU A 7 3.22 -8.19 4.51
CA LEU A 7 3.48 -6.92 3.82
C LEU A 7 2.84 -5.72 4.52
N PHE A 8 1.71 -5.89 5.20
CA PHE A 8 0.98 -4.82 5.86
C PHE A 8 0.94 -4.99 7.38
N ASP A 9 1.51 -4.04 8.10
CA ASP A 9 1.43 -3.91 9.54
C ASP A 9 0.48 -2.75 9.87
N ALA A 10 -0.71 -3.08 10.37
CA ALA A 10 -1.73 -2.09 10.66
C ALA A 10 -1.32 -1.11 11.77
N ALA A 11 -0.60 -1.58 12.79
CA ALA A 11 -0.18 -0.75 13.90
C ALA A 11 0.89 0.26 13.43
N PHE A 12 1.88 -0.22 12.69
CA PHE A 12 2.87 0.64 12.05
C PHE A 12 2.20 1.65 11.12
N TYR A 13 1.33 1.19 10.23
CA TYR A 13 0.72 2.04 9.22
C TYR A 13 -0.13 3.14 9.83
N LEU A 14 -0.97 2.84 10.82
CA LEU A 14 -1.78 3.85 11.49
C LEU A 14 -0.95 4.80 12.36
N ASN A 15 0.12 4.31 13.00
CA ASN A 15 1.04 5.16 13.76
C ASN A 15 1.74 6.19 12.86
N GLN A 16 2.20 5.75 11.69
CA GLN A 16 2.88 6.61 10.71
C GLN A 16 1.92 7.54 9.95
N ASN A 17 0.62 7.27 10.00
CA ASN A 17 -0.40 8.02 9.26
C ASN A 17 -1.56 8.46 10.18
N PRO A 18 -1.34 9.43 11.10
CA PRO A 18 -2.36 9.82 12.09
C PRO A 18 -3.68 10.30 11.48
N GLY A 19 -3.63 10.96 10.32
CA GLY A 19 -4.85 11.37 9.60
C GLY A 19 -5.67 10.17 9.09
N VAL A 20 -5.00 9.08 8.72
CA VAL A 20 -5.68 7.82 8.34
C VAL A 20 -6.25 7.14 9.58
N ALA A 21 -5.53 7.14 10.70
CA ALA A 21 -6.05 6.63 11.97
C ALA A 21 -7.35 7.33 12.37
N ALA A 22 -7.36 8.67 12.34
CA ALA A 22 -8.57 9.44 12.61
C ALA A 22 -9.71 9.14 11.62
N ALA A 23 -9.40 8.99 10.33
CA ALA A 23 -10.40 8.65 9.31
C ALA A 23 -10.98 7.23 9.51
N VAL A 24 -10.17 6.27 9.99
CA VAL A 24 -10.64 4.93 10.36
C VAL A 24 -11.54 4.99 11.60
N GLU A 25 -11.16 5.75 12.63
CA GLU A 25 -11.98 5.95 13.83
C GLU A 25 -13.34 6.60 13.51
N GLN A 26 -13.37 7.49 12.51
CA GLN A 26 -14.59 8.13 12.01
C GLN A 26 -15.40 7.25 11.04
N GLY A 27 -14.91 6.05 10.70
CA GLY A 27 -15.56 5.12 9.78
C GLY A 27 -15.48 5.51 8.31
N VAL A 28 -14.63 6.48 7.94
CA VAL A 28 -14.39 6.86 6.53
C VAL A 28 -13.68 5.72 5.78
N PHE A 29 -12.76 5.02 6.47
CA PHE A 29 -12.14 3.80 5.98
C PHE A 29 -12.47 2.64 6.92
N SER A 30 -12.67 1.45 6.36
CA SER A 30 -12.95 0.25 7.18
C SER A 30 -11.71 -0.22 7.96
N SER A 31 -10.51 0.14 7.51
CA SER A 31 -9.23 -0.13 8.17
C SER A 31 -8.10 0.71 7.55
N GLY A 32 -6.93 0.73 8.19
CA GLY A 32 -5.72 1.28 7.57
C GLY A 32 -5.33 0.55 6.27
N PHE A 33 -5.63 -0.74 6.18
CA PHE A 33 -5.38 -1.54 4.98
C PHE A 33 -6.27 -1.11 3.82
N ASP A 34 -7.55 -0.81 4.08
CA ASP A 34 -8.48 -0.27 3.08
C ASP A 34 -7.98 1.06 2.51
N HIS A 35 -7.51 1.97 3.38
CA HIS A 35 -6.85 3.20 2.94
C HIS A 35 -5.60 2.90 2.11
N PHE A 36 -4.73 2.00 2.56
CA PHE A 36 -3.50 1.67 1.83
C PHE A 36 -3.78 1.14 0.42
N LEU A 37 -4.76 0.25 0.28
CA LEU A 37 -5.13 -0.32 -1.02
C LEU A 37 -5.71 0.72 -1.99
N LYS A 38 -6.51 1.66 -1.48
CA LYS A 38 -7.17 2.69 -2.28
C LYS A 38 -6.26 3.88 -2.61
N PHE A 39 -5.40 4.26 -1.67
CA PHE A 39 -4.61 5.49 -1.75
C PHE A 39 -3.14 5.25 -1.40
N GLY A 40 -2.88 4.64 -0.24
CA GLY A 40 -1.53 4.61 0.34
C GLY A 40 -0.45 4.01 -0.55
N LYS A 41 -0.75 2.98 -1.35
CA LYS A 41 0.19 2.40 -2.31
C LYS A 41 0.61 3.44 -3.37
N CYS A 42 -0.36 4.14 -3.97
CA CYS A 42 -0.16 5.17 -5.00
C CYS A 42 0.54 6.41 -4.45
N GLU A 43 0.34 6.71 -3.18
CA GLU A 43 1.05 7.77 -2.46
C GLU A 43 2.47 7.37 -2.05
N GLY A 44 2.93 6.15 -2.37
CA GLY A 44 4.26 5.66 -2.01
C GLY A 44 4.45 5.43 -0.51
N ARG A 45 3.37 5.24 0.25
CA ARG A 45 3.45 4.99 1.70
C ARG A 45 3.96 3.57 1.95
N ASN A 46 4.73 3.39 3.02
CA ASN A 46 5.21 2.07 3.41
C ASN A 46 4.11 1.32 4.20
N PRO A 47 3.75 0.09 3.81
CA PRO A 47 2.74 -0.70 4.50
C PRO A 47 3.26 -1.37 5.78
N SER A 48 4.59 -1.51 5.94
CA SER A 48 5.23 -2.09 7.12
C SER A 48 6.65 -1.55 7.31
N PRO A 49 7.30 -1.78 8.47
CA PRO A 49 8.70 -1.38 8.70
C PRO A 49 9.71 -2.09 7.77
N PHE A 50 9.31 -3.23 7.20
CA PHE A 50 10.19 -4.10 6.40
C PHE A 50 10.01 -3.89 4.89
N PHE A 51 9.18 -2.92 4.49
CA PHE A 51 8.91 -2.61 3.09
C PHE A 51 9.21 -1.14 2.79
N ASP A 52 10.01 -0.91 1.75
CA ASP A 52 10.26 0.41 1.19
C ASP A 52 9.60 0.51 -0.19
N SER A 53 8.50 1.25 -0.25
CA SER A 53 7.70 1.44 -1.46
C SER A 53 8.47 2.18 -2.56
N ASN A 54 9.37 3.09 -2.20
CA ASN A 54 10.17 3.84 -3.17
C ASN A 54 11.27 2.96 -3.75
N PHE A 55 11.99 2.22 -2.90
CA PHE A 55 12.98 1.25 -3.35
C PHE A 55 12.34 0.20 -4.26
N TYR A 56 11.19 -0.33 -3.86
CA TYR A 56 10.46 -1.31 -4.65
C TYR A 56 10.00 -0.75 -6.00
N ALA A 57 9.45 0.47 -6.05
CA ALA A 57 9.07 1.12 -7.30
C ALA A 57 10.27 1.39 -8.22
N ALA A 58 11.40 1.82 -7.66
CA ALA A 58 12.63 2.05 -8.43
C ALA A 58 13.16 0.76 -9.08
N GLN A 59 13.01 -0.38 -8.40
CA GLN A 59 13.41 -1.69 -8.90
C GLN A 59 12.40 -2.32 -9.87
N ASN A 60 11.17 -1.80 -9.91
CA ASN A 60 10.08 -2.30 -10.75
C ASN A 60 9.47 -1.14 -11.57
N PRO A 61 10.06 -0.78 -12.73
CA PRO A 61 9.64 0.40 -13.50
C PRO A 61 8.16 0.42 -13.89
N GLY A 62 7.56 -0.74 -14.18
CA GLY A 62 6.11 -0.85 -14.45
C GLY A 62 5.24 -0.54 -13.23
N VAL A 63 5.73 -0.80 -12.02
CA VAL A 63 5.07 -0.37 -10.78
C VAL A 63 5.20 1.14 -10.62
N ALA A 64 6.38 1.72 -10.86
CA ALA A 64 6.56 3.17 -10.79
C ALA A 64 5.62 3.93 -11.75
N GLU A 65 5.42 3.41 -12.97
CA GLU A 65 4.49 3.98 -13.94
C GLU A 65 3.03 3.84 -13.51
N ALA A 66 2.63 2.70 -12.95
CA ALA A 66 1.28 2.49 -12.42
C ALA A 66 0.96 3.40 -11.23
N LEU A 67 1.93 3.63 -10.34
CA LEU A 67 1.82 4.56 -9.21
C LEU A 67 1.70 6.01 -9.70
N ALA A 68 2.51 6.41 -10.69
CA ALA A 68 2.52 7.77 -11.24
C ALA A 68 1.25 8.13 -12.01
N THR A 69 0.59 7.15 -12.63
CA THR A 69 -0.61 7.36 -13.46
C THR A 69 -1.92 7.17 -12.69
N GLY A 70 -1.85 6.81 -11.41
CA GLY A 70 -3.04 6.57 -10.58
C GLY A 70 -3.90 5.40 -11.09
N PHE A 71 -3.31 4.50 -11.89
CA PHE A 71 -4.04 3.39 -12.48
C PHE A 71 -4.49 2.47 -11.34
N SER A 72 -5.81 2.38 -11.17
CA SER A 72 -6.42 1.36 -10.33
C SER A 72 -6.17 0.02 -11.01
N VAL A 73 -5.00 -0.57 -10.77
CA VAL A 73 -4.78 -1.99 -10.98
C VAL A 73 -5.73 -2.69 -10.01
N VAL A 74 -6.92 -2.93 -10.54
CA VAL A 74 -7.91 -3.81 -9.97
C VAL A 74 -7.21 -5.14 -9.76
N ASP A 75 -7.22 -5.55 -8.50
CA ASP A 75 -6.81 -6.85 -8.01
C ASP A 75 -5.31 -7.04 -7.70
N LEU A 76 -5.07 -7.47 -6.45
CA LEU A 76 -3.76 -7.87 -5.91
C LEU A 76 -3.13 -8.98 -6.77
N THR A 77 -3.94 -9.76 -7.48
CA THR A 77 -3.50 -10.80 -8.41
C THR A 77 -2.68 -10.25 -9.58
N THR A 78 -2.98 -9.04 -10.07
CA THR A 78 -2.24 -8.41 -11.17
C THR A 78 -0.92 -7.80 -10.69
N LEU A 79 -0.90 -7.26 -9.46
CA LEU A 79 0.32 -6.75 -8.81
C LEU A 79 1.26 -7.89 -8.36
N LEU A 80 0.72 -9.01 -7.89
CA LEU A 80 1.52 -10.19 -7.53
C LEU A 80 2.15 -10.86 -8.76
N ASN A 81 1.46 -10.87 -9.91
CA ASN A 81 1.98 -11.45 -11.16
C ASN A 81 2.99 -10.57 -11.91
N LEU A 82 3.05 -9.27 -11.62
CA LEU A 82 4.07 -8.40 -12.24
C LEU A 82 5.39 -8.40 -11.46
N VAL A 83 5.43 -8.99 -10.26
CA VAL A 83 6.52 -8.80 -9.29
C VAL A 83 7.02 -10.12 -8.67
N LEU A 84 6.72 -11.25 -9.32
CA LEU A 84 7.34 -12.57 -9.14
C LEU A 84 7.57 -13.25 -10.49
#